data_AF-A0A1H2U6U4-F1
#
_entry.id   AF-A0A1H2U6U4-F1
#
_cell.length_a   1.000
_cell.length_b   1.000
_cell.length_c   1.000
_cell.angle_alpha   90.00
_cell.angle_beta   90.00
_cell.angle_gamma   90.00
#
_symmetry.space_group_name_H-M   'P 1'
#
loop_
_entity.id
_entity.type
_entity.pdbx_description
1 polymer ?
#
loop_
_entity_poly.entity_id
_entity_poly.type
_entity_poly.pdbx_seq_one_letter_code
_entity_poly.pdbx_strand_id
1 'polypeptide(L)'
;MTARRVALYARVSTAGQDLEPQLLRLREVAARAGWTVAHEYVEKASGARSSRPELDRMMDDARRRRVDLIAAVDVSRLGRSLSGLATLFEELRQIGCDLYLDREAVDTQTPAGRALLGMASVFSAFERDMTVERTLAGLAVARARGKRLGRPPTGDGTVAAIQSLRSRGVGQNAIARELRVGKSVVQRICNEMEREAANGQH
;
A
#
# COMPACT_ATOMS: atom_id res chain seq x y z
N MET A 1 -26.23 16.04 25.30
CA MET A 1 -25.19 15.53 24.38
C MET A 1 -25.88 14.73 23.30
N THR A 2 -25.66 15.07 22.03
CA THR A 2 -26.14 14.26 20.89
C THR A 2 -25.38 12.93 20.87
N ALA A 3 -26.10 11.84 20.64
CA ALA A 3 -25.49 10.51 20.48
C ALA A 3 -24.52 10.53 19.29
N ARG A 4 -23.33 9.96 19.48
CA ARG A 4 -22.32 9.85 18.41
C ARG A 4 -22.80 8.90 17.32
N ARG A 5 -22.55 9.23 16.06
CA ARG A 5 -22.88 8.38 14.91
C ARG A 5 -21.71 7.45 14.62
N VAL A 6 -21.91 6.14 14.78
CA VAL A 6 -20.86 5.14 14.62
C VAL A 6 -21.01 4.36 13.31
N ALA A 7 -19.90 4.21 12.59
CA ALA A 7 -19.74 3.24 11.51
C ALA A 7 -19.21 1.92 12.09
N LEU A 8 -19.89 0.81 11.81
CA LEU A 8 -19.38 -0.52 12.19
C LEU A 8 -18.66 -1.13 11.00
N TYR A 9 -17.41 -1.57 11.17
CA TYR A 9 -16.62 -2.18 10.10
C TYR A 9 -16.30 -3.64 10.41
N ALA A 10 -16.73 -4.54 9.52
CA ALA A 10 -16.46 -5.97 9.60
C ALA A 10 -15.79 -6.46 8.32
N ARG A 11 -14.80 -7.35 8.46
CA ARG A 11 -14.06 -7.90 7.31
C ARG A 11 -13.70 -9.37 7.52
N VAL A 12 -13.75 -10.15 6.44
CA VAL A 12 -13.27 -11.55 6.39
C VAL A 12 -12.40 -11.79 5.16
N SER A 13 -11.44 -12.70 5.28
CA SER A 13 -10.48 -13.07 4.23
C SER A 13 -10.92 -14.24 3.35
N THR A 14 -11.99 -14.93 3.72
CA THR A 14 -12.39 -16.19 3.09
C THR A 14 -13.92 -16.25 2.96
N ALA A 15 -14.39 -16.70 1.80
CA ALA A 15 -15.81 -17.01 1.57
C ALA A 15 -16.19 -18.22 2.43
N GLY A 16 -16.72 -17.97 3.64
CA GLY A 16 -17.10 -19.02 4.60
C GLY A 16 -16.99 -18.60 6.06
N GLN A 17 -16.28 -17.50 6.37
CA GLN A 17 -16.35 -16.92 7.71
C GLN A 17 -17.60 -16.05 7.84
N ASP A 18 -18.37 -16.30 8.89
CA ASP A 18 -19.51 -15.47 9.24
C ASP A 18 -19.04 -14.11 9.80
N LEU A 19 -19.58 -13.05 9.23
CA LEU A 19 -19.34 -11.66 9.64
C LEU A 19 -20.31 -11.25 10.75
N GLU A 20 -21.42 -11.97 10.92
CA GLU A 20 -22.47 -11.66 11.87
C GLU A 20 -21.99 -11.63 13.31
N PRO A 21 -21.12 -12.54 13.80
CA PRO A 21 -20.58 -12.44 15.16
C PRO A 21 -19.81 -11.15 15.41
N GLN A 22 -19.14 -10.60 14.38
CA GLN A 22 -18.43 -9.33 14.49
C GLN A 22 -19.41 -8.16 14.57
N LEU A 23 -20.41 -8.15 13.70
CA LEU A 23 -21.42 -7.08 13.66
C LEU A 23 -22.27 -7.09 14.94
N LEU A 24 -22.74 -8.26 15.39
CA LEU A 24 -23.50 -8.40 16.63
C LEU A 24 -22.71 -7.83 17.82
N ARG A 25 -21.43 -8.21 17.95
CA ARG A 25 -20.55 -7.69 18.99
C ARG A 25 -20.44 -6.16 18.95
N LEU A 26 -20.26 -5.59 17.75
CA LEU A 26 -20.14 -4.15 17.58
C LEU A 26 -21.46 -3.40 17.84
N ARG A 27 -22.60 -3.98 17.48
CA ARG A 27 -23.94 -3.46 17.82
C ARG A 27 -24.16 -3.43 19.33
N GLU A 28 -23.77 -4.49 20.05
CA GLU A 28 -23.83 -4.53 21.52
C GLU A 28 -22.96 -3.45 22.16
N VAL A 29 -21.74 -3.26 21.66
CA VAL A 29 -20.85 -2.18 22.11
C VAL A 29 -21.51 -0.82 21.87
N ALA A 30 -22.02 -0.57 20.66
CA ALA A 30 -22.70 0.68 20.31
C ALA A 30 -23.89 0.95 21.22
N ALA A 31 -24.72 -0.06 21.50
CA ALA A 31 -25.85 0.05 22.40
C ALA A 31 -25.42 0.39 23.83
N ARG A 32 -24.40 -0.31 24.38
CA ARG A 32 -23.85 -0.03 25.72
C ARG A 32 -23.25 1.36 25.85
N ALA A 33 -22.63 1.86 24.79
CA ALA A 33 -21.97 3.16 24.76
C ALA A 33 -22.93 4.32 24.37
N GLY A 34 -24.18 4.02 24.03
CA GLY A 34 -25.16 5.02 23.59
C GLY A 34 -24.85 5.62 22.22
N TRP A 35 -24.17 4.90 21.35
CA TRP A 35 -23.89 5.32 19.98
C TRP A 35 -25.06 4.98 19.06
N THR A 36 -25.32 5.85 18.08
CA THR A 36 -26.28 5.59 17.01
C THR A 36 -25.55 4.97 15.83
N VAL A 37 -25.90 3.73 15.48
CA VAL A 37 -25.31 3.06 14.30
C VAL A 37 -25.77 3.77 13.04
N ALA A 38 -24.83 4.41 12.35
CA ALA A 38 -25.10 5.15 11.12
C ALA A 38 -25.08 4.24 9.89
N HIS A 39 -24.11 3.32 9.83
CA HIS A 39 -23.98 2.35 8.76
C HIS A 39 -23.08 1.18 9.19
N GLU A 40 -23.34 0.00 8.63
CA GLU A 40 -22.48 -1.17 8.73
C GLU A 40 -21.76 -1.43 7.40
N TYR A 41 -20.43 -1.47 7.42
CA TYR A 41 -19.58 -1.67 6.27
C TYR A 41 -19.00 -3.08 6.34
N VAL A 42 -19.26 -3.88 5.31
CA VAL A 42 -19.03 -5.32 5.34
C VAL A 42 -18.17 -5.74 4.17
N GLU A 43 -16.90 -5.99 4.44
CA GLU A 43 -15.89 -6.30 3.42
C GLU A 43 -15.66 -7.81 3.31
N LYS A 44 -15.92 -8.37 2.12
CA LYS A 44 -15.62 -9.76 1.79
C LYS A 44 -14.43 -9.81 0.86
N ALA A 45 -13.25 -10.13 1.38
CA ALA A 45 -12.07 -10.29 0.54
C ALA A 45 -12.10 -11.67 -0.14
N SER A 46 -12.11 -11.69 -1.48
CA SER A 46 -11.86 -12.89 -2.28
C SER A 46 -10.46 -12.83 -2.90
N GLY A 47 -9.56 -13.69 -2.44
CA GLY A 47 -8.22 -13.85 -3.00
C GLY A 47 -7.26 -12.67 -2.76
N ALA A 48 -6.16 -12.66 -3.51
CA ALA A 48 -5.03 -11.74 -3.35
C ALA A 48 -5.32 -10.25 -3.66
N ARG A 49 -6.58 -9.89 -3.99
CA ARG A 49 -6.94 -8.50 -4.25
C ARG A 49 -6.86 -7.65 -2.98
N SER A 50 -6.19 -6.51 -3.13
CA SER A 50 -5.97 -5.49 -2.10
C SER A 50 -7.10 -4.47 -2.01
N SER A 51 -8.06 -4.47 -2.93
CA SER A 51 -9.16 -3.49 -2.97
C SER A 51 -10.04 -3.60 -1.72
N ARG A 52 -10.36 -2.45 -1.12
CA ARG A 52 -11.21 -2.36 0.08
C ARG A 52 -12.33 -1.32 -0.11
N PRO A 53 -13.24 -1.54 -1.06
CA PRO A 53 -14.27 -0.56 -1.41
C PRO A 53 -15.12 -0.14 -0.22
N GLU A 54 -15.39 -1.03 0.74
CA GLU A 54 -16.19 -0.70 1.91
C GLU A 54 -15.42 0.14 2.93
N LEU A 55 -14.10 -0.08 3.05
CA LEU A 55 -13.24 0.79 3.84
C LEU A 55 -13.19 2.19 3.22
N ASP A 56 -12.99 2.28 1.90
CA ASP A 56 -12.92 3.55 1.18
C ASP A 56 -14.22 4.33 1.30
N ARG A 57 -15.37 3.65 1.14
CA ARG A 57 -16.71 4.22 1.33
C ARG A 57 -16.91 4.74 2.76
N MET A 58 -16.50 3.97 3.77
CA MET A 58 -16.57 4.40 5.16
C MET A 58 -15.71 5.64 5.43
N MET A 59 -14.50 5.71 4.86
CA MET A 59 -13.62 6.86 4.99
C MET A 59 -14.22 8.11 4.32
N ASP A 60 -14.86 7.97 3.16
CA ASP A 60 -15.58 9.06 2.52
C ASP A 60 -16.77 9.55 3.34
N ASP A 61 -17.50 8.64 3.99
CA ASP A 61 -18.59 8.98 4.89
C ASP A 61 -18.07 9.74 6.12
N ALA A 62 -16.89 9.37 6.65
CA ALA A 62 -16.21 10.09 7.72
C ALA A 62 -15.77 11.49 7.28
N ARG A 63 -15.14 11.62 6.11
CA ARG A 63 -14.74 12.94 5.55
C ARG A 63 -15.94 13.87 5.36
N ARG A 64 -17.09 13.33 4.97
CA ARG A 64 -18.36 14.07 4.82
C ARG A 64 -19.08 14.31 6.15
N ARG A 65 -18.47 13.98 7.29
CA ARG A 65 -19.04 14.10 8.64
C ARG A 65 -20.41 13.41 8.77
N ARG A 66 -20.61 12.29 8.07
CA ARG A 66 -21.80 11.43 8.26
C ARG A 66 -21.62 10.46 9.43
N VAL A 67 -20.38 10.23 9.84
CA VAL A 67 -19.99 9.40 10.97
C VAL A 67 -18.98 10.16 11.83
N ASP A 68 -19.08 9.98 13.15
CA ASP A 68 -18.22 10.62 14.15
C ASP A 68 -17.23 9.64 14.80
N LEU A 69 -17.49 8.34 14.62
CA LEU A 69 -16.74 7.24 15.21
C LEU A 69 -16.75 6.05 14.24
N ILE A 70 -15.62 5.36 14.14
CA ILE A 70 -15.50 4.08 13.46
C ILE A 70 -15.21 3.01 14.51
N ALA A 71 -15.95 1.91 14.48
CA ALA A 71 -15.77 0.78 15.39
C ALA A 71 -15.44 -0.49 14.59
N ALA A 72 -14.40 -1.21 15.02
CA ALA A 72 -14.04 -2.51 14.49
C ALA A 72 -13.69 -3.48 15.64
N VAL A 73 -13.76 -4.78 15.38
CA VAL A 73 -13.45 -5.79 16.40
C VAL A 73 -11.97 -5.79 16.75
N ASP A 74 -11.09 -5.65 15.77
CA ASP A 74 -9.65 -5.67 15.98
C ASP A 74 -8.89 -4.94 14.86
N VAL A 75 -7.60 -4.70 15.09
CA VAL A 75 -6.72 -4.01 14.13
C VAL A 75 -6.67 -4.72 12.77
N SER A 76 -6.76 -6.05 12.73
CA SER A 76 -6.60 -6.83 11.49
C SER A 76 -7.73 -6.59 10.48
N ARG A 77 -8.87 -6.07 10.96
CA ARG A 77 -9.97 -5.62 10.11
C ARG A 77 -9.59 -4.36 9.35
N LEU A 78 -9.09 -3.35 10.05
CA LEU A 78 -8.79 -2.03 9.50
C LEU A 78 -7.40 -1.93 8.84
N GLY A 79 -6.38 -2.60 9.37
CA GLY A 79 -5.02 -2.60 8.87
C GLY A 79 -4.50 -4.02 8.65
N ARG A 80 -3.60 -4.22 7.68
CA ARG A 80 -2.82 -5.48 7.57
C ARG A 80 -1.55 -5.46 8.42
N SER A 81 -1.24 -4.32 9.05
CA SER A 81 -0.02 -4.08 9.82
C SER A 81 -0.19 -2.88 10.76
N LEU A 82 0.69 -2.75 11.75
CA LEU A 82 0.77 -1.60 12.65
C LEU A 82 0.90 -0.28 11.87
N SER A 83 1.69 -0.30 10.79
CA SER A 83 1.85 0.85 9.90
C SER A 83 0.58 1.31 9.18
N GLY A 84 -0.26 0.36 8.77
CA GLY A 84 -1.56 0.67 8.20
C GLY A 84 -2.48 1.30 9.23
N LEU A 85 -2.48 0.77 10.46
CA LEU A 85 -3.28 1.33 11.56
C LEU A 85 -2.85 2.76 11.92
N ALA A 86 -1.54 3.00 12.03
CA ALA A 86 -0.98 4.32 12.30
C ALA A 86 -1.40 5.36 11.26
N THR A 87 -1.33 4.98 9.98
CA THR A 87 -1.73 5.85 8.87
C THR A 87 -3.23 6.18 8.94
N LEU A 88 -4.06 5.15 9.15
CA LEU A 88 -5.50 5.32 9.30
C LEU A 88 -5.84 6.22 10.50
N PHE A 89 -5.18 6.03 11.64
CA PHE A 89 -5.40 6.83 12.83
C PHE A 89 -5.08 8.30 12.58
N GLU A 90 -3.95 8.61 11.96
CA GLU A 90 -3.59 9.99 11.67
C GLU A 90 -4.58 10.65 10.71
N GLU A 91 -5.05 9.90 9.71
CA GLU A 91 -6.09 10.37 8.80
C GLU A 91 -7.41 10.65 9.53
N LEU A 92 -7.87 9.73 10.38
CA LEU A 92 -9.09 9.91 11.18
C LEU A 92 -8.99 11.11 12.13
N ARG A 93 -7.81 11.30 12.75
CA ARG A 93 -7.52 12.46 13.60
C ARG A 93 -7.65 13.78 12.83
N GLN A 94 -7.17 13.84 11.59
CA GLN A 94 -7.30 15.03 10.73
C GLN A 94 -8.75 15.28 10.31
N ILE A 95 -9.52 14.22 10.05
CA ILE A 95 -10.96 14.30 9.74
C ILE A 95 -11.79 14.73 10.96
N GLY A 96 -11.30 14.45 12.17
CA GLY A 96 -12.04 14.62 13.41
C GLY A 96 -13.01 13.47 13.69
N CYS A 97 -12.72 12.28 13.17
CA CYS A 97 -13.46 11.06 13.44
C CYS A 97 -12.69 10.21 14.46
N ASP A 98 -13.36 9.70 15.47
CA ASP A 98 -12.74 8.80 16.44
C ASP A 98 -12.71 7.36 15.89
N LEU A 99 -11.86 6.54 16.49
CA LEU A 99 -11.69 5.11 16.30
C LEU A 99 -11.86 4.35 17.63
N TYR A 100 -12.63 3.26 17.57
CA TYR A 100 -12.79 2.25 18.61
C TYR A 100 -12.37 0.86 18.09
N LEU A 101 -11.55 0.14 18.87
CA LEU A 101 -11.18 -1.25 18.65
C LEU A 101 -11.56 -2.09 19.87
N ASP A 102 -12.42 -3.09 19.67
CA ASP A 102 -12.98 -3.87 20.78
C ASP A 102 -11.93 -4.74 21.49
N ARG A 103 -11.10 -5.49 20.75
CA ARG A 103 -10.14 -6.42 21.35
C ARG A 103 -8.94 -5.73 21.99
N GLU A 104 -8.43 -4.69 21.36
CA GLU A 104 -7.29 -3.93 21.88
C GLU A 104 -7.71 -2.94 22.99
N ALA A 105 -9.01 -2.83 23.28
CA ALA A 105 -9.58 -1.86 24.21
C ALA A 105 -9.12 -0.43 23.92
N VAL A 106 -8.97 -0.11 22.63
CA VAL A 106 -8.54 1.21 22.16
C VAL A 106 -9.77 2.05 21.90
N ASP A 107 -9.92 3.14 22.65
CA ASP A 107 -10.94 4.14 22.43
C ASP A 107 -10.30 5.54 22.35
N THR A 108 -10.24 6.07 21.13
CA THR A 108 -9.68 7.41 20.86
C THR A 108 -10.60 8.57 21.24
N GLN A 109 -11.82 8.29 21.69
CA GLN A 109 -12.63 9.29 22.38
C GLN A 109 -11.95 9.69 23.70
N THR A 110 -11.13 8.80 24.29
CA THR A 110 -10.37 9.05 25.52
C THR A 110 -8.95 9.60 25.24
N PRO A 111 -8.39 10.44 26.12
CA PRO A 111 -7.00 10.88 26.01
C PRO A 111 -5.99 9.72 26.00
N ALA A 112 -6.26 8.67 26.80
CA ALA A 112 -5.39 7.48 26.88
C ALA A 112 -5.36 6.70 25.56
N GLY A 113 -6.53 6.46 24.94
CA GLY A 113 -6.58 5.77 23.64
C GLY A 113 -5.92 6.57 22.52
N ARG A 114 -6.06 7.91 22.52
CA ARG A 114 -5.31 8.78 21.58
C ARG A 114 -3.80 8.70 21.78
N ALA A 115 -3.34 8.70 23.04
CA ALA A 115 -1.92 8.56 23.34
C ALA A 115 -1.36 7.21 22.89
N LEU A 116 -2.09 6.12 23.14
CA LEU A 116 -1.69 4.76 22.74
C LEU A 116 -1.54 4.63 21.23
N LEU A 117 -2.49 5.12 20.43
CA LEU A 117 -2.36 5.09 18.97
C LEU A 117 -1.31 6.08 18.44
N GLY A 118 -1.13 7.22 19.11
CA GLY A 118 -0.03 8.14 18.81
C GLY A 118 1.33 7.44 18.96
N MET A 119 1.54 6.71 20.04
CA MET A 119 2.77 5.93 20.25
C MET A 119 2.93 4.81 19.22
N ALA A 120 1.87 4.08 18.89
CA ALA A 120 1.89 3.08 17.82
C ALA A 120 2.32 3.69 16.48
N SER A 121 1.91 4.93 16.20
CA SER A 121 2.29 5.66 14.99
C SER A 121 3.78 6.03 14.97
N VAL A 122 4.33 6.45 16.10
CA VAL A 122 5.77 6.69 16.28
C VAL A 122 6.57 5.41 16.06
N PHE A 123 6.18 4.30 16.70
CA PHE A 123 6.85 3.01 16.53
C PHE A 123 6.82 2.54 15.08
N SER A 124 5.69 2.71 14.39
CA SER A 124 5.61 2.35 12.98
C SER A 124 6.54 3.19 12.09
N ALA A 125 6.73 4.48 12.38
CA ALA A 125 7.68 5.31 11.64
C ALA A 125 9.12 4.83 11.89
N PHE A 126 9.45 4.59 13.14
CA PHE A 126 10.74 4.05 13.55
C PHE A 126 11.09 2.72 12.85
N GLU A 127 10.16 1.75 12.82
CA GLU A 127 10.39 0.46 12.13
C GLU A 127 10.64 0.62 10.63
N ARG A 128 9.95 1.55 9.97
CA ARG A 128 10.16 1.86 8.55
C ARG A 128 11.55 2.44 8.34
N ASP A 129 11.96 3.41 9.14
CA ASP A 129 13.26 4.06 9.03
C ASP A 129 14.41 3.07 9.26
N MET A 130 14.30 2.23 10.30
CA MET A 130 15.24 1.15 10.57
C MET A 130 15.36 0.13 9.43
N THR A 131 14.26 -0.16 8.74
CA THR A 131 14.25 -1.06 7.58
C THR A 131 14.98 -0.44 6.39
N VAL A 132 14.76 0.86 6.14
CA VAL A 132 15.45 1.63 5.10
C VAL A 132 16.95 1.67 5.39
N GLU A 133 17.34 2.01 6.61
CA GLU A 133 18.74 2.08 7.03
C GLU A 133 19.46 0.74 6.81
N ARG A 134 18.87 -0.36 7.27
CA ARG A 134 19.43 -1.71 7.08
C ARG A 134 19.57 -2.07 5.60
N THR A 135 18.60 -1.66 4.77
CA THR A 135 18.64 -1.88 3.32
C THR A 135 19.79 -1.10 2.69
N LEU A 136 19.95 0.17 3.03
CA LEU A 136 21.03 1.01 2.52
C LEU A 136 22.40 0.48 2.94
N ALA A 137 22.56 0.06 4.19
CA ALA A 137 23.78 -0.58 4.69
C ALA A 137 24.09 -1.87 3.91
N GLY A 138 23.09 -2.73 3.68
CA GLY A 138 23.25 -3.94 2.87
C GLY A 138 23.65 -3.67 1.42
N LEU A 139 23.06 -2.64 0.80
CA LEU A 139 23.42 -2.20 -0.55
C LEU A 139 24.85 -1.62 -0.61
N ALA A 140 25.28 -0.88 0.41
CA ALA A 140 26.65 -0.37 0.50
C ALA A 140 27.68 -1.51 0.58
N VAL A 141 27.42 -2.52 1.43
CA VAL A 141 28.27 -3.72 1.51
C VAL A 141 28.28 -4.49 0.19
N ALA A 142 27.13 -4.65 -0.47
CA ALA A 142 27.06 -5.32 -1.77
C ALA A 142 27.86 -4.57 -2.84
N ARG A 143 27.77 -3.23 -2.90
CA ARG A 143 28.58 -2.40 -3.81
C ARG A 143 30.07 -2.55 -3.52
N ALA A 144 30.47 -2.50 -2.25
CA ALA A 144 31.87 -2.66 -1.85
C ALA A 144 32.43 -4.05 -2.23
N ARG A 145 31.58 -5.08 -2.24
CA ARG A 145 31.92 -6.43 -2.71
C ARG A 145 31.84 -6.60 -4.23
N GLY A 146 31.69 -5.52 -5.00
CA GLY A 146 31.59 -5.55 -6.45
C GLY A 146 30.29 -6.15 -7.00
N LYS A 147 29.28 -6.40 -6.16
CA LYS A 147 28.00 -6.94 -6.61
C LYS A 147 27.25 -5.85 -7.38
N ARG A 148 26.96 -6.12 -8.65
CA ARG A 148 26.15 -5.23 -9.49
C ARG A 148 24.72 -5.19 -8.94
N LEU A 149 24.24 -4.00 -8.60
CA LEU A 149 22.89 -3.76 -8.11
C LEU A 149 21.97 -3.28 -9.24
N GLY A 150 20.69 -3.66 -9.19
CA GLY A 150 19.69 -3.27 -10.19
C GLY A 150 19.41 -4.33 -11.23
N ARG A 151 18.63 -3.96 -12.26
CA ARG A 151 18.24 -4.86 -13.35
C ARG A 151 19.49 -5.31 -14.12
N PRO A 152 19.66 -6.61 -14.41
CA PRO A 152 20.74 -7.08 -15.27
C PRO A 152 20.73 -6.35 -16.63
N PRO A 153 21.91 -6.08 -17.22
CA PRO A 153 21.97 -5.51 -18.56
C PRO A 153 21.25 -6.41 -19.57
N THR A 154 20.83 -5.81 -20.69
CA THR A 154 20.40 -6.57 -21.85
C THR A 154 21.51 -7.53 -22.27
N GLY A 155 21.21 -8.82 -22.41
CA GLY A 155 22.24 -9.83 -22.70
C GLY A 155 22.91 -9.59 -24.05
N ASP A 156 24.19 -9.93 -24.14
CA ASP A 156 25.06 -9.61 -25.29
C ASP A 156 24.51 -10.14 -26.62
N GLY A 157 23.90 -11.34 -26.61
CA GLY A 157 23.25 -11.90 -27.81
C GLY A 157 22.07 -11.06 -28.32
N THR A 158 21.31 -10.42 -27.42
CA THR A 158 20.23 -9.51 -27.79
C THR A 158 20.78 -8.19 -28.32
N VAL A 159 21.86 -7.67 -27.72
CA VAL A 159 22.53 -6.46 -28.19
C VAL A 159 23.08 -6.67 -29.60
N ALA A 160 23.81 -7.77 -29.84
CA ALA A 160 24.35 -8.11 -31.15
C ALA A 160 23.26 -8.28 -32.22
N ALA A 161 22.13 -8.92 -31.88
CA ALA A 161 21.01 -9.08 -32.79
C ALA A 161 20.38 -7.72 -33.19
N ILE A 162 20.23 -6.80 -32.23
CA ILE A 162 19.73 -5.43 -32.47
C ILE A 162 20.70 -4.67 -33.37
N GLN A 163 22.00 -4.70 -33.08
CA GLN A 163 23.03 -4.02 -33.87
C GLN A 163 23.06 -4.55 -35.31
N SER A 164 23.01 -5.88 -35.48
CA SER A 164 22.97 -6.52 -36.81
C SER A 164 21.75 -6.11 -37.62
N LEU A 165 20.54 -6.17 -37.06
CA LEU A 165 19.32 -5.76 -37.76
C LEU A 165 19.34 -4.26 -38.08
N ARG A 166 19.85 -3.43 -37.17
CA ARG A 166 19.95 -1.99 -37.39
C ARG A 166 20.93 -1.64 -38.52
N SER A 167 22.09 -2.30 -38.58
CA SER A 167 23.07 -2.12 -39.66
C SER A 167 22.54 -2.52 -41.05
N ARG A 168 21.57 -3.44 -41.10
CA ARG A 168 20.84 -3.83 -42.32
C ARG A 168 19.69 -2.88 -42.68
N GLY A 169 19.55 -1.76 -41.98
CA GLY A 169 18.53 -0.74 -42.26
C GLY A 169 17.14 -1.05 -41.69
N VAL A 170 16.99 -2.10 -40.86
CA VAL A 170 15.69 -2.42 -40.26
C VAL A 170 15.26 -1.32 -39.29
N GLY A 171 14.00 -0.91 -39.38
CA GLY A 171 13.43 0.13 -38.51
C GLY A 171 13.29 -0.35 -37.06
N GLN A 172 13.59 0.51 -36.09
CA GLN A 172 13.63 0.16 -34.66
C GLN A 172 12.34 -0.49 -34.13
N ASN A 173 11.17 -0.06 -34.62
CA ASN A 173 9.88 -0.67 -34.26
C ASN A 173 9.73 -2.11 -34.78
N ALA A 174 10.29 -2.42 -35.95
CA ALA A 174 10.30 -3.76 -36.50
C ALA A 174 11.25 -4.67 -35.73
N ILE A 175 12.45 -4.17 -35.39
CA ILE A 175 13.42 -4.88 -34.54
C ILE A 175 12.82 -5.26 -33.18
N ALA A 176 12.13 -4.32 -32.53
CA ALA A 176 11.49 -4.57 -31.24
C ALA A 176 10.45 -5.71 -31.30
N ARG A 177 9.70 -5.76 -32.40
CA ARG A 177 8.68 -6.80 -32.64
C ARG A 177 9.30 -8.15 -32.96
N GLU A 178 10.30 -8.17 -33.83
CA GLU A 178 11.00 -9.36 -34.30
C GLU A 178 11.74 -10.06 -33.14
N LEU A 179 12.49 -9.28 -32.34
CA LEU A 179 13.26 -9.82 -31.22
C LEU A 179 12.46 -9.91 -29.90
N ARG A 180 11.18 -9.50 -29.90
CA ARG A 180 10.30 -9.46 -28.72
C ARG A 180 10.92 -8.72 -27.53
N VAL A 181 11.59 -7.60 -27.81
CA VAL A 181 12.24 -6.74 -26.82
C VAL A 181 11.51 -5.41 -26.71
N GLY A 182 11.56 -4.79 -25.53
CA GLY A 182 10.96 -3.48 -25.32
C GLY A 182 11.57 -2.42 -26.24
N LYS A 183 10.74 -1.55 -26.82
CA LYS A 183 11.17 -0.46 -27.72
C LYS A 183 12.26 0.43 -27.09
N SER A 184 12.18 0.68 -25.79
CA SER A 184 13.19 1.47 -25.05
C SER A 184 14.58 0.83 -25.05
N VAL A 185 14.67 -0.51 -25.07
CA VAL A 185 15.94 -1.24 -25.15
C VAL A 185 16.57 -1.07 -26.54
N VAL A 186 15.75 -1.21 -27.60
CA VAL A 186 16.20 -1.02 -28.99
C VAL A 186 16.66 0.40 -29.23
N GLN A 187 15.87 1.39 -28.79
CA GLN A 187 16.20 2.81 -28.93
C GLN A 187 17.52 3.14 -28.24
N ARG A 188 17.71 2.69 -26.98
CA ARG A 188 18.93 2.92 -26.22
C ARG A 188 20.16 2.39 -26.97
N ILE A 189 20.10 1.15 -27.45
CA ILE A 189 21.22 0.50 -28.16
C ILE A 189 21.49 1.20 -29.51
N CYS A 190 20.45 1.58 -30.26
CA CYS A 190 20.64 2.32 -31.52
C CYS A 190 21.27 3.69 -31.28
N ASN A 191 20.86 4.41 -30.24
CA ASN A 191 21.45 5.69 -29.87
C ASN A 191 22.91 5.55 -29.41
N GLU A 192 23.26 4.46 -28.72
CA GLU A 192 24.64 4.12 -28.37
C GLU A 192 25.49 3.89 -29.63
N MET A 193 25.00 3.12 -30.60
CA MET A 193 25.67 2.90 -31.90
C MET A 193 25.91 4.21 -32.67
N GLU A 194 24.92 5.10 -32.71
CA GLU A 194 25.01 6.39 -33.41
C GLU A 194 26.05 7.33 -32.75
N ARG A 195 26.14 7.30 -31.41
CA ARG A 195 27.16 8.05 -30.65
C ARG A 195 28.56 7.52 -30.87
N GLU A 196 28.73 6.20 -30.91
CA GLU A 196 30.03 5.56 -31.20
C GLU A 196 30.51 5.87 -32.62
N ALA A 197 29.61 5.83 -33.60
CA ALA A 197 29.91 6.21 -34.98
C ALA A 197 30.31 7.69 -35.12
N ALA A 198 29.69 8.59 -34.35
CA ALA A 198 30.01 10.02 -34.35
C ALA A 198 31.36 10.33 -33.66
N ASN A 199 31.71 9.59 -32.60
CA ASN A 199 32.96 9.80 -31.85
C ASN A 199 34.19 9.13 -32.49
N GLY A 200 34.01 8.15 -33.38
CA GLY A 200 35.10 7.47 -34.11
C GLY A 200 35.55 8.18 -35.40
N GLN A 201 35.04 9.38 -35.68
CA GLN A 201 35.41 10.20 -36.85
C GLN A 201 36.36 11.36 -36.50
N HIS A 202 37.05 11.30 -35.36
CA HIS A 202 38.20 12.13 -34.98
C HIS A 202 39.39 11.23 -34.68
#